data_AF-A0A1Q6CL84-F1
#
_entry.id   AF-A0A1Q6CL84-F1
#
_cell.length_a   1.000
_cell.length_b   1.000
_cell.length_c   1.000
_cell.angle_alpha   90.00
_cell.angle_beta   90.00
_cell.angle_gamma   90.00
#
_symmetry.space_group_name_H-M   'P 1'
#
loop_
_entity.id
_entity.type
_entity.pdbx_description
1 polymer ?
#
loop_
_entity_poly.entity_id
_entity_poly.type
_entity_poly.pdbx_seq_one_letter_code
_entity_poly.pdbx_strand_id
1 'polypeptide(L)'
;MTNENPYLTNPLHGTSLTTVLNEIVDHYGFPLLYAYLNINCFNKNPSINASVKFLKKTQWAREKVESFYLYQYKNLPRASDREFEKPPRERIIPNNETPKEPAELSFEDAENLRLKRAEKTKQRAEKRNTGKFNPWGNS
;
A
#
# COMPACT_ATOMS: atom_id res chain seq x y z
N MET A 1 -5.10 13.75 34.28
CA MET A 1 -5.65 13.03 33.11
C MET A 1 -4.63 13.20 31.99
N THR A 2 -3.91 12.14 31.63
CA THR A 2 -2.94 12.22 30.52
C THR A 2 -3.72 12.34 29.22
N ASN A 3 -3.63 13.50 28.57
CA ASN A 3 -4.11 13.70 27.21
C ASN A 3 -3.19 12.91 26.27
N GLU A 4 -3.31 11.58 26.26
CA GLU A 4 -2.54 10.75 25.34
C GLU A 4 -3.16 10.88 23.96
N ASN A 5 -2.42 11.52 23.05
CA ASN A 5 -2.81 11.60 21.66
C ASN A 5 -2.76 10.18 21.06
N PRO A 6 -3.90 9.56 20.69
CA PRO A 6 -3.96 8.18 20.22
C PRO A 6 -3.22 7.97 18.89
N TYR A 7 -2.78 9.04 18.23
CA TYR A 7 -1.98 8.98 17.01
C TYR A 7 -0.47 8.86 17.28
N LEU A 8 0.00 9.06 18.52
CA LEU A 8 1.43 8.96 18.88
C LEU A 8 2.00 7.55 18.71
N THR A 9 1.16 6.52 18.80
CA THR A 9 1.58 5.13 18.62
C THR A 9 1.80 4.74 17.17
N ASN A 10 1.37 5.57 16.22
CA ASN A 10 1.57 5.30 14.81
C ASN A 10 3.05 5.54 14.43
N PRO A 11 3.77 4.54 13.89
CA PRO A 11 5.17 4.70 13.47
C PRO A 11 5.39 5.79 12.40
N LEU A 12 4.33 6.23 11.74
CA LEU A 12 4.38 7.34 10.77
C LEU A 12 4.32 8.73 11.44
N HIS A 13 3.96 8.81 12.72
CA HIS A 13 3.85 10.08 13.43
C HIS A 13 5.24 10.64 13.72
N GLY A 14 5.53 11.85 13.25
CA GLY A 14 6.86 12.47 13.39
C GLY A 14 7.94 11.92 12.44
N THR A 15 7.65 10.91 11.61
CA THR A 15 8.62 10.39 10.62
C THR A 15 8.45 11.06 9.25
N SER A 16 9.59 11.43 8.67
CA SER A 16 9.63 12.05 7.35
C SER A 16 9.38 11.01 6.25
N LEU A 17 8.75 11.42 5.15
CA LEU A 17 8.56 10.57 3.97
C LEU A 17 9.90 10.07 3.40
N THR A 18 10.95 10.87 3.52
CA THR A 18 12.31 10.49 3.09
C THR A 18 12.84 9.34 3.95
N THR A 19 12.65 9.40 5.26
CA THR A 19 13.05 8.34 6.20
C THR A 19 12.32 7.04 5.90
N VAL A 20 10.99 7.10 5.77
CA VAL A 20 10.15 5.94 5.41
C VAL A 20 10.62 5.31 4.11
N LEU A 21 10.89 6.12 3.08
CA LEU A 21 11.34 5.62 1.79
C LEU A 21 12.75 5.02 1.86
N ASN A 22 13.68 5.62 2.61
CA ASN A 22 15.01 5.08 2.80
C ASN A 22 14.95 3.69 3.46
N GLU A 23 14.20 3.54 4.55
CA GLU A 23 14.08 2.26 5.27
C GLU A 23 13.55 1.13 4.37
N ILE A 24 12.50 1.38 3.59
CA ILE A 24 11.94 0.34 2.71
C ILE A 24 12.83 0.05 1.50
N VAL A 25 13.52 1.05 0.96
CA VAL A 25 14.42 0.85 -0.19
C VAL A 25 15.69 0.15 0.24
N ASP A 26 16.22 0.45 1.43
CA ASP A 26 17.39 -0.20 1.99
C ASP A 26 17.12 -1.70 2.23
N HIS A 27 15.92 -2.03 2.71
CA HIS A 27 15.54 -3.42 2.97
C HIS A 27 15.12 -4.20 1.70
N TYR A 28 14.30 -3.62 0.83
CA TYR A 28 13.67 -4.35 -0.29
C TYR A 28 14.21 -3.98 -1.68
N GLY A 29 14.82 -2.81 -1.82
CA GLY A 29 15.23 -2.27 -3.11
C GLY A 29 14.08 -1.77 -3.99
N PHE A 30 14.40 -0.91 -4.96
CA PHE A 30 13.43 -0.37 -5.91
C PHE A 30 12.71 -1.42 -6.78
N PRO A 31 13.38 -2.47 -7.31
CA PRO A 31 12.73 -3.44 -8.18
C PRO A 31 11.58 -4.19 -7.49
N LEU A 32 11.80 -4.62 -6.24
CA LEU A 32 10.79 -5.35 -5.47
C LEU A 32 9.62 -4.43 -5.10
N LEU A 33 9.92 -3.20 -4.69
CA LEU A 33 8.88 -2.19 -4.44
C LEU A 33 8.04 -1.91 -5.68
N TYR A 34 8.65 -1.86 -6.87
CA TYR A 34 7.90 -1.73 -8.12
C TYR A 34 7.00 -2.94 -8.38
N ALA A 35 7.49 -4.16 -8.15
CA ALA A 35 6.71 -5.39 -8.35
C ALA A 35 5.45 -5.43 -7.45
N TYR A 36 5.57 -5.03 -6.18
CA TYR A 36 4.44 -5.03 -5.24
C TYR A 36 3.51 -3.82 -5.37
N LEU A 37 4.08 -2.63 -5.50
CA LEU A 37 3.33 -1.37 -5.47
C LEU A 37 2.88 -0.92 -6.85
N ASN A 38 3.56 -1.36 -7.92
CA ASN A 38 3.33 -0.93 -9.29
C ASN A 38 3.28 0.61 -9.43
N ILE A 39 4.25 1.30 -8.80
CA ILE A 39 4.40 2.76 -8.86
C ILE A 39 5.56 3.07 -9.81
N ASN A 40 5.26 3.76 -10.91
CA ASN A 40 6.22 3.97 -12.00
C ASN A 40 7.49 4.75 -11.62
N CYS A 41 7.48 5.55 -10.55
CA CYS A 41 8.69 6.26 -10.12
C CYS A 41 9.82 5.30 -9.72
N PHE A 42 9.49 4.12 -9.18
CA PHE A 42 10.47 3.11 -8.77
C PHE A 42 11.08 2.33 -9.94
N ASN A 43 10.48 2.40 -11.13
CA ASN A 43 11.00 1.74 -12.34
C ASN A 43 11.73 2.73 -13.25
N LYS A 44 11.12 3.90 -13.51
CA LYS A 44 11.64 4.85 -14.52
C LYS A 44 12.76 5.75 -14.02
N ASN A 45 12.76 6.12 -12.74
CA ASN A 45 13.79 6.98 -12.15
C ASN A 45 14.02 6.57 -10.68
N PRO A 46 14.64 5.40 -10.45
CA PRO A 46 14.84 4.85 -9.11
C PRO A 46 15.86 5.68 -8.34
N SER A 47 15.38 6.75 -7.72
CA SER A 47 16.15 7.63 -6.85
C SER A 47 15.28 8.09 -5.69
N ILE A 48 15.85 8.16 -4.49
CA ILE A 48 15.17 8.63 -3.28
C ILE A 48 14.62 10.05 -3.51
N ASN A 49 15.46 10.97 -3.99
CA ASN A 49 15.07 12.37 -4.17
C ASN A 49 13.94 12.54 -5.21
N ALA A 50 14.04 11.84 -6.34
CA ALA A 50 13.02 11.87 -7.38
C ALA A 50 11.70 11.25 -6.90
N SER A 51 11.79 10.13 -6.20
CA SER A 51 10.63 9.42 -5.63
C SER A 51 9.93 10.27 -4.57
N VAL A 52 10.66 10.88 -3.63
CA VAL A 52 10.08 11.79 -2.62
C VAL A 52 9.38 12.97 -3.28
N LYS A 53 10.00 13.59 -4.30
CA LYS A 53 9.38 14.69 -5.05
C LYS A 53 8.07 14.25 -5.73
N PHE A 54 8.03 13.05 -6.28
CA PHE A 54 6.82 12.47 -6.87
C PHE A 54 5.75 12.18 -5.81
N LEU A 55 6.09 11.48 -4.73
CA LEU A 55 5.16 11.10 -3.66
C LEU A 55 4.58 12.33 -2.93
N LYS A 56 5.32 13.43 -2.84
CA LYS A 56 4.79 14.72 -2.34
C LYS A 56 3.67 15.29 -3.23
N LYS A 57 3.69 15.04 -4.54
CA LYS A 57 2.67 15.50 -5.49
C LYS A 57 1.53 14.51 -5.68
N THR A 58 1.76 13.23 -5.42
CA THR A 58 0.81 12.15 -5.70
C THR A 58 0.37 11.49 -4.40
N GLN A 59 -0.71 12.01 -3.80
CA GLN A 59 -1.21 11.62 -2.48
C GLN A 59 -1.51 10.12 -2.38
N TRP A 60 -2.29 9.56 -3.32
CA TRP A 60 -2.63 8.12 -3.30
C TRP A 60 -1.39 7.22 -3.35
N ALA A 61 -0.32 7.65 -4.04
CA ALA A 61 0.91 6.88 -4.14
C ALA A 61 1.70 6.95 -2.82
N ARG A 62 1.71 8.11 -2.16
CA ARG A 62 2.28 8.29 -0.82
C ARG A 62 1.60 7.40 0.20
N GLU A 63 0.26 7.42 0.24
CA GLU A 63 -0.52 6.60 1.16
C GLU A 63 -0.32 5.09 0.89
N LYS A 64 -0.12 4.72 -0.37
CA LYS A 64 0.20 3.33 -0.73
C LYS A 64 1.57 2.90 -0.19
N VAL A 65 2.58 3.77 -0.30
CA VAL A 65 3.92 3.53 0.26
C VAL A 65 3.89 3.50 1.78
N GLU A 66 3.17 4.41 2.42
CA GLU A 66 3.02 4.45 3.88
C GLU A 66 2.24 3.25 4.41
N SER A 67 1.21 2.79 3.71
CA SER A 67 0.52 1.55 4.06
C SER A 67 1.44 0.33 3.93
N PHE A 68 2.27 0.29 2.89
CA PHE A 68 3.26 -0.77 2.73
C PHE A 68 4.28 -0.75 3.88
N TYR A 69 4.74 0.44 4.28
CA TYR A 69 5.62 0.60 5.42
C TYR A 69 5.01 0.04 6.72
N LEU A 70 3.75 0.36 7.02
CA LEU A 70 3.10 -0.13 8.23
C LEU A 70 2.93 -1.66 8.25
N TYR A 71 2.44 -2.25 7.16
CA TYR A 71 2.00 -3.65 7.17
C TYR A 71 3.00 -4.65 6.62
N GLN A 72 3.91 -4.22 5.73
CA GLN A 72 4.96 -5.10 5.20
C GLN A 72 6.26 -4.87 5.96
N TYR A 73 6.69 -3.61 6.12
CA TYR A 73 7.98 -3.34 6.77
C TYR A 73 7.93 -3.37 8.30
N LYS A 74 6.95 -2.70 8.93
CA LYS A 74 6.73 -2.79 10.39
C LYS A 74 5.90 -4.02 10.78
N ASN A 75 5.37 -4.73 9.78
CA ASN A 75 4.63 -5.99 9.94
C ASN A 75 3.58 -5.92 11.07
N LEU A 76 2.87 -4.78 11.09
CA LEU A 76 1.77 -4.54 12.02
C LEU A 76 0.55 -5.39 11.64
N PRO A 77 -0.29 -5.76 12.62
CA PRO A 77 -1.52 -6.46 12.31
C PRO A 77 -2.44 -5.59 11.44
N ARG A 78 -3.31 -6.27 10.70
CA ARG A 78 -4.30 -5.62 9.84
C ARG A 78 -5.21 -4.76 10.72
N ALA A 79 -5.24 -3.44 10.46
CA ALA A 79 -6.19 -2.52 11.10
C ALA A 79 -7.66 -2.93 10.86
N SER A 80 -8.57 -2.39 11.67
CA SER A 80 -10.00 -2.57 11.45
C SER A 80 -10.46 -1.90 10.14
N ASP A 81 -11.57 -2.34 9.56
CA ASP A 81 -12.06 -1.79 8.29
C ASP A 81 -12.34 -0.27 8.39
N ARG A 82 -12.88 0.19 9.53
CA ARG A 82 -13.11 1.63 9.80
C ARG A 82 -11.81 2.45 9.82
N GLU A 83 -10.73 1.87 10.34
CA GLU A 83 -9.41 2.53 10.33
C GLU A 83 -8.75 2.44 8.96
N PHE A 84 -9.02 1.40 8.18
CA PHE A 84 -8.49 1.28 6.81
C PHE A 84 -9.03 2.33 5.85
N GLU A 85 -10.27 2.80 6.06
CA GLU A 85 -10.85 3.91 5.30
C GLU A 85 -10.10 5.22 5.50
N LYS A 86 -9.41 5.39 6.64
CA LYS A 86 -8.60 6.56 6.94
C LYS A 86 -7.23 6.50 6.27
N PRO A 87 -6.61 7.67 5.99
CA PRO A 87 -5.23 7.74 5.56
C PRO A 87 -4.28 7.04 6.53
N PRO A 88 -3.16 6.45 6.08
CA PRO A 88 -2.26 5.66 6.94
C PRO A 88 -1.73 6.39 8.16
N ARG A 89 -1.48 7.71 8.04
CA ARG A 89 -1.01 8.56 9.14
C ARG A 89 -2.08 8.86 10.20
N GLU A 90 -3.35 8.71 9.87
CA GLU A 90 -4.50 8.98 10.75
C GLU A 90 -5.08 7.70 11.37
N ARG A 91 -4.47 6.54 11.11
CA ARG A 91 -4.89 5.28 11.70
C ARG A 91 -4.42 5.20 13.14
N ILE A 92 -5.33 4.76 14.02
CA ILE A 92 -5.03 4.49 15.42
C ILE A 92 -4.50 3.05 15.54
N ILE A 93 -3.30 2.90 16.11
CA ILE A 93 -2.69 1.60 16.40
C ILE A 93 -2.72 1.41 17.93
N PRO A 94 -3.35 0.36 18.45
CA PRO A 94 -3.45 0.17 19.89
C PRO A 94 -2.06 -0.05 20.52
N ASN A 95 -1.84 0.56 21.69
CA ASN A 95 -0.52 0.65 22.36
C ASN A 95 0.14 -0.71 22.68
N ASN A 96 -0.60 -1.81 22.62
CA ASN A 96 -0.09 -3.15 22.93
C ASN A 96 0.60 -3.84 21.73
N GLU A 97 0.63 -3.19 20.56
CA GLU A 97 1.19 -3.76 19.35
C GLU A 97 2.57 -3.16 19.06
N THR A 98 3.60 -4.02 19.02
CA THR A 98 4.95 -3.64 18.64
C THR A 98 5.23 -4.02 17.19
N PRO A 99 5.96 -3.19 16.42
CA PRO A 99 6.47 -3.57 15.11
C PRO A 99 7.24 -4.90 15.18
N LYS A 100 7.03 -5.75 14.17
CA LYS A 100 7.77 -7.02 14.02
C LYS A 100 8.84 -6.86 12.95
N GLU A 101 9.61 -7.94 12.74
CA GLU A 101 10.54 -8.02 11.62
C GLU A 101 9.81 -7.81 10.28
N PRO A 102 10.46 -7.12 9.31
CA PRO A 102 9.89 -6.90 7.99
C PRO A 102 9.46 -8.20 7.32
N ALA A 103 8.33 -8.17 6.62
CA ALA A 103 7.83 -9.30 5.86
C ALA A 103 8.85 -9.72 4.80
N GLU A 104 9.07 -11.02 4.66
CA GLU A 104 9.84 -11.58 3.55
C GLU A 104 9.01 -11.49 2.28
N LEU A 105 9.51 -10.74 1.29
CA LEU A 105 8.83 -10.49 0.03
C LEU A 105 9.65 -11.08 -1.12
N SER A 106 9.03 -11.94 -1.92
CA SER A 106 9.66 -12.52 -3.12
C SER A 106 9.09 -11.91 -4.41
N PHE A 107 9.83 -12.02 -5.51
CA PHE A 107 9.33 -11.62 -6.83
C PHE A 107 8.24 -12.56 -7.34
N GLU A 108 8.36 -13.85 -7.01
CA GLU A 108 7.37 -14.88 -7.33
C GLU A 108 6.01 -14.56 -6.70
N ASP A 109 5.99 -14.13 -5.44
CA ASP A 109 4.76 -13.71 -4.76
C ASP A 109 4.15 -12.46 -5.39
N ALA A 110 4.99 -11.51 -5.83
CA ALA A 110 4.52 -10.32 -6.54
C ALA A 110 3.87 -10.70 -7.89
N GLU A 111 4.45 -11.64 -8.62
CA GLU A 111 3.90 -12.16 -9.87
C GLU A 111 2.57 -12.90 -9.64
N ASN A 112 2.51 -13.79 -8.65
CA ASN A 112 1.29 -14.46 -8.24
C ASN A 112 0.18 -13.46 -7.88
N LEU A 113 0.50 -12.41 -7.14
CA LEU A 113 -0.44 -11.35 -6.80
C LEU A 113 -0.94 -10.61 -8.04
N ARG A 114 -0.07 -10.37 -9.02
CA ARG A 114 -0.43 -9.75 -10.31
C ARG A 114 -1.34 -10.66 -11.13
N LEU A 115 -1.03 -11.94 -11.25
CA LEU A 115 -1.84 -12.94 -11.95
C LEU A 115 -3.23 -13.05 -11.31
N LYS A 116 -3.30 -13.16 -9.97
CA LYS A 116 -4.57 -13.21 -9.22
C LYS A 116 -5.42 -11.96 -9.43
N ARG A 117 -4.80 -10.78 -9.47
CA ARG A 117 -5.51 -9.51 -9.77
C ARG A 117 -6.03 -9.49 -11.22
N ALA A 118 -5.26 -9.97 -12.18
CA ALA A 118 -5.64 -10.05 -13.59
C ALA A 118 -6.81 -11.04 -13.80
N GLU A 119 -6.73 -12.22 -13.19
CA GLU A 119 -7.79 -13.23 -13.25
C GLU A 119 -9.10 -12.71 -12.65
N LYS A 120 -9.05 -12.11 -11.46
CA LYS A 120 -10.24 -11.50 -10.83
C LYS A 120 -10.85 -10.40 -11.70
N THR A 121 -10.03 -9.66 -12.45
CA THR A 121 -10.50 -8.63 -13.40
C THR A 121 -11.20 -9.27 -14.59
N LYS A 122 -10.62 -10.35 -15.15
CA LYS A 122 -11.23 -11.14 -16.23
C LYS A 122 -12.59 -11.72 -15.81
N GLN A 123 -12.65 -12.38 -14.65
CA GLN A 123 -13.89 -12.94 -14.09
C GLN A 123 -14.99 -11.87 -13.92
N ARG A 124 -14.64 -10.67 -13.48
CA ARG A 124 -15.58 -9.54 -13.37
C ARG A 124 -16.08 -9.06 -14.74
N ALA A 125 -15.20 -9.03 -15.74
CA ALA A 125 -15.56 -8.64 -17.10
C ALA A 125 -16.48 -9.68 -17.76
N GLU A 126 -16.21 -10.97 -17.57
CA GLU A 126 -17.04 -12.08 -18.03
C GLU A 126 -18.45 -12.01 -17.42
N LYS A 127 -18.56 -11.86 -16.10
CA LYS A 127 -19.85 -11.68 -15.40
C LYS A 127 -20.66 -10.49 -15.91
N ARG A 128 -19.98 -9.39 -16.26
CA ARG A 128 -20.63 -8.19 -16.83
C ARG A 128 -21.20 -8.47 -18.22
N ASN A 129 -20.53 -9.28 -19.04
CA ASN A 129 -21.01 -9.64 -20.37
C ASN A 129 -22.17 -10.64 -20.31
N THR A 130 -22.15 -11.62 -19.39
CA THR A 130 -23.23 -12.60 -19.23
C THR A 130 -24.51 -12.00 -18.64
N GLY A 131 -24.39 -10.94 -17.83
CA GLY A 131 -25.53 -10.25 -17.22
C GLY A 131 -26.20 -9.19 -18.11
N LYS A 132 -25.76 -9.03 -19.36
CA LYS A 132 -26.30 -8.02 -20.29
C LYS A 132 -27.59 -8.51 -20.95
N PHE A 133 -28.64 -8.74 -20.15
CA PHE A 133 -30.02 -8.85 -20.64
C PHE A 133 -30.44 -7.48 -21.15
N ASN A 134 -30.79 -7.36 -22.44
CA ASN A 134 -31.24 -6.10 -23.03
C ASN A 134 -32.78 -6.13 -23.09
N PRO A 135 -33.51 -5.48 -22.17
CA PRO A 135 -34.97 -5.61 -22.06
C PRO A 135 -35.74 -4.96 -23.22
N TRP A 136 -35.04 -4.20 -24.07
CA TRP A 136 -35.60 -3.39 -25.16
C TRP A 136 -34.87 -3.63 -26.49
N GLY A 137 -34.28 -4.82 -26.68
CA GLY A 137 -33.66 -5.17 -27.96
C GLY A 137 -34.74 -5.44 -29.01
N ASN A 138 -34.92 -4.53 -29.98
CA ASN A 138 -35.80 -4.74 -31.12
C ASN A 138 -35.47 -6.05 -31.84
N SER A 139 -36.49 -6.90 -31.98
CA SER A 139 -36.54 -8.10 -32.82
C SER A 139 -36.43 -7.79 -34.30
#